data_AF-A0A935VDZ5-F1
#
_entry.id   AF-A0A935VDZ5-F1
#
_cell.length_a   1.000
_cell.length_b   1.000
_cell.length_c   1.000
_cell.angle_alpha   90.00
_cell.angle_beta   90.00
_cell.angle_gamma   90.00
#
_symmetry.space_group_name_H-M   'P 1'
#
loop_
_entity.id
_entity.type
_entity.pdbx_description
1 polymer ?
#
loop_
_entity_poly.entity_id
_entity_poly.type
_entity_poly.pdbx_seq_one_letter_code
_entity_poly.pdbx_strand_id
1 'polypeptide(L)'
;MINRLVYTLVAILVISSCNDNDIELKKSIIGTWDVFSSEMNNKPNGLMKNGWFVFADDNSVKSNIFEGNNSEKYNVDNGRLIIESKEKFDLKISRLENDTMHLVGKVKVYNMEYFLVRRG
;
A
#
# COMPACT_ATOMS: atom_id res chain seq x y z
N MET A 1 -42.26 -23.34 -11.33
CA MET A 1 -42.05 -22.39 -10.21
C MET A 1 -40.67 -22.53 -9.54
N ILE A 2 -39.97 -23.66 -9.68
CA ILE A 2 -38.66 -23.93 -9.05
C ILE A 2 -37.50 -23.15 -9.71
N ASN A 3 -37.56 -22.89 -11.03
CA ASN A 3 -36.49 -22.22 -11.75
C ASN A 3 -36.27 -20.74 -11.38
N ARG A 4 -37.22 -20.05 -10.74
CA ARG A 4 -37.04 -18.65 -10.31
C ARG A 4 -36.27 -18.51 -9.00
N LEU A 5 -36.28 -19.54 -8.16
CA LEU A 5 -35.62 -19.51 -6.84
C LEU A 5 -34.09 -19.70 -6.93
N VAL A 6 -33.63 -20.42 -7.96
CA VAL A 6 -32.20 -20.70 -8.18
C VAL A 6 -31.44 -19.46 -8.65
N TYR A 7 -32.04 -18.62 -9.51
CA TYR A 7 -31.39 -17.40 -9.99
C TYR A 7 -31.17 -16.35 -8.88
N THR A 8 -32.01 -16.32 -7.85
CA THR A 8 -31.86 -15.39 -6.73
C THR A 8 -30.71 -15.79 -5.80
N LEU A 9 -30.43 -17.10 -5.66
CA LEU A 9 -29.38 -17.60 -4.76
C LEU A 9 -27.96 -17.38 -5.33
N VAL A 10 -27.81 -17.42 -6.66
CA VAL A 10 -26.51 -17.25 -7.34
C VAL A 10 -26.05 -15.79 -7.34
N ALA A 11 -26.97 -14.81 -7.29
CA ALA A 11 -26.62 -13.39 -7.28
C ALA A 11 -26.00 -12.91 -5.95
N ILE A 12 -26.24 -13.62 -4.84
CA ILE A 12 -25.77 -13.21 -3.50
C ILE A 12 -24.32 -13.67 -3.23
N LEU A 13 -23.81 -14.68 -3.95
CA LEU A 13 -22.47 -15.23 -3.70
C LEU A 13 -21.31 -14.45 -4.35
N VAL A 14 -21.59 -13.43 -5.17
CA VAL A 14 -20.55 -12.72 -5.95
C VAL A 14 -19.97 -11.51 -5.20
N ILE A 15 -20.55 -11.11 -4.07
CA ILE A 15 -20.20 -9.84 -3.38
C ILE A 15 -19.15 -9.96 -2.27
N SER A 16 -18.69 -11.17 -1.92
CA SER A 16 -17.77 -11.36 -0.79
C SER A 16 -16.28 -11.46 -1.15
N SER A 17 -15.92 -11.37 -2.43
CA SER A 17 -14.54 -11.66 -2.87
C SER A 17 -13.53 -10.51 -2.69
N CYS A 18 -13.92 -9.36 -2.13
CA CYS A 18 -13.10 -8.14 -2.23
C CYS A 18 -12.33 -7.75 -0.95
N ASN A 19 -12.51 -8.43 0.19
CA ASN A 19 -11.93 -7.96 1.47
C ASN A 19 -10.77 -8.83 1.99
N ASP A 20 -10.75 -10.13 1.70
CA ASP A 20 -9.76 -11.05 2.26
C ASP A 20 -8.34 -10.78 1.72
N ASN A 21 -8.24 -10.39 0.44
CA ASN A 21 -6.97 -10.06 -0.20
C ASN A 21 -6.27 -8.87 0.45
N ASP A 22 -7.02 -7.84 0.87
CA ASP A 22 -6.42 -6.65 1.51
C ASP A 22 -5.93 -6.94 2.92
N ILE A 23 -6.63 -7.82 3.65
CA ILE A 23 -6.20 -8.26 4.97
C ILE A 23 -4.88 -9.04 4.88
N GLU A 24 -4.76 -9.96 3.92
CA GLU A 24 -3.51 -10.68 3.68
C GLU A 24 -2.40 -9.74 3.21
N LEU A 25 -2.70 -8.85 2.27
CA LEU A 25 -1.75 -7.86 1.76
C LEU A 25 -1.23 -6.96 2.89
N LYS A 26 -2.12 -6.47 3.75
CA LYS A 26 -1.77 -5.66 4.92
C LYS A 26 -0.83 -6.40 5.87
N LYS A 27 -1.11 -7.67 6.17
CA LYS A 27 -0.21 -8.50 7.01
C LYS A 27 1.15 -8.67 6.34
N SER A 28 1.18 -8.86 5.02
CA SER A 28 2.41 -9.11 4.28
C SER A 28 3.34 -7.89 4.20
N ILE A 29 2.83 -6.66 4.29
CA ILE A 29 3.66 -5.45 4.27
C ILE A 29 4.23 -5.07 5.65
N ILE A 30 3.81 -5.73 6.74
CA ILE A 30 4.36 -5.47 8.08
C ILE A 30 5.87 -5.71 8.09
N GLY A 31 6.61 -4.78 8.70
CA GLY A 31 8.07 -4.82 8.79
C GLY A 31 8.72 -3.50 8.39
N THR A 32 10.05 -3.55 8.26
CA THR A 32 10.87 -2.40 7.86
C THR A 32 11.25 -2.53 6.39
N TRP A 33 11.07 -1.44 5.64
CA TRP A 33 11.32 -1.37 4.20
C TRP A 33 12.18 -0.16 3.88
N ASP A 34 13.25 -0.39 3.13
CA ASP A 34 14.19 0.63 2.67
C ASP A 34 13.93 1.00 1.22
N VAL A 35 13.78 2.29 0.94
CA VAL A 35 13.68 2.81 -0.41
C VAL A 35 15.06 2.79 -1.04
N PHE A 36 15.29 1.88 -1.99
CA PHE A 36 16.56 1.82 -2.71
C PHE A 36 16.56 2.66 -4.00
N SER A 37 15.37 2.91 -4.56
CA SER A 37 15.18 3.78 -5.72
C SER A 37 13.81 4.46 -5.69
N SER A 38 13.69 5.63 -6.31
CA SER A 38 12.41 6.29 -6.52
C SER A 38 12.41 7.10 -7.81
N GLU A 39 11.23 7.32 -8.34
CA GLU A 39 10.99 8.21 -9.47
C GLU A 39 9.95 9.27 -9.11
N MET A 40 10.12 10.46 -9.70
CA MET A 40 9.16 11.56 -9.66
C MET A 40 8.87 11.99 -11.09
N ASN A 41 7.61 11.89 -11.51
CA ASN A 41 7.17 12.18 -12.86
C ASN A 41 8.01 11.44 -13.93
N ASN A 42 8.21 10.13 -13.72
CA ASN A 42 8.98 9.22 -14.59
C ASN A 42 10.47 9.61 -14.75
N LYS A 43 11.03 10.32 -13.75
CA LYS A 43 12.45 10.68 -13.70
C LYS A 43 13.04 10.22 -12.38
N PRO A 44 14.28 9.71 -12.38
CA PRO A 44 14.95 9.33 -11.14
C PRO A 44 14.96 10.47 -10.12
N ASN A 45 14.53 10.15 -8.89
CA ASN A 45 14.50 11.09 -7.78
C ASN A 45 15.47 10.61 -6.69
N GLY A 46 16.63 11.25 -6.60
CA GLY A 46 17.65 10.92 -5.60
C GLY A 46 17.28 11.33 -4.17
N LEU A 47 16.27 12.19 -3.98
CA LEU A 47 15.91 12.72 -2.66
C LEU A 47 15.44 11.65 -1.68
N MET A 48 14.93 10.51 -2.19
CA MET A 48 14.38 9.44 -1.36
C MET A 48 15.32 8.23 -1.22
N LYS A 49 16.59 8.33 -1.67
CA LYS A 49 17.56 7.22 -1.68
C LYS A 49 17.87 6.61 -0.30
N ASN A 50 17.51 7.31 0.78
CA ASN A 50 17.65 6.85 2.17
C ASN A 50 16.30 6.81 2.90
N GLY A 51 15.19 6.87 2.16
CA GLY A 51 13.85 6.78 2.71
C GLY A 51 13.61 5.39 3.29
N TRP A 52 12.87 5.30 4.38
CA TRP A 52 12.44 4.02 4.93
C TRP A 52 11.03 4.11 5.49
N PHE A 53 10.35 2.98 5.57
CA PHE A 53 9.05 2.83 6.20
C PHE A 53 9.07 1.67 7.19
N VAL A 54 8.45 1.84 8.35
CA VAL A 54 8.23 0.78 9.34
C VAL A 54 6.73 0.63 9.52
N PHE A 55 6.13 -0.41 8.94
CA PHE A 55 4.72 -0.72 9.08
C PHE A 55 4.51 -1.66 10.26
N ALA A 56 3.67 -1.27 11.21
CA ALA A 56 3.28 -2.08 12.36
C ALA A 56 1.89 -2.71 12.16
N ASP A 57 1.58 -3.69 13.00
CA ASP A 57 0.31 -4.43 13.02
C ASP A 57 -0.86 -3.60 13.60
N ASP A 58 -0.56 -2.52 14.33
CA ASP A 58 -1.52 -1.58 14.93
C ASP A 58 -1.99 -0.46 13.96
N ASN A 59 -1.73 -0.64 12.67
CA ASN A 59 -1.99 0.32 11.60
C ASN A 59 -1.17 1.62 11.70
N SER A 60 -0.04 1.61 12.43
CA SER A 60 0.90 2.72 12.43
C SER A 60 2.04 2.50 11.43
N VAL A 61 2.49 3.60 10.83
CA VAL A 61 3.68 3.64 9.97
C VAL A 61 4.61 4.74 10.43
N LYS A 62 5.90 4.45 10.52
CA LYS A 62 6.96 5.44 10.76
C LYS A 62 7.81 5.59 9.51
N SER A 63 8.26 6.80 9.22
CA SER A 63 9.17 7.07 8.12
C SER A 63 10.00 8.31 8.41
N ASN A 64 11.24 8.36 7.92
CA ASN A 64 12.04 9.59 7.85
C ASN A 64 11.62 10.51 6.69
N ILE A 65 10.68 10.08 5.85
CA ILE A 65 10.12 10.90 4.77
C ILE A 65 9.01 11.81 5.30
N PHE A 66 8.40 11.48 6.44
CA PHE A 66 7.39 12.31 7.07
C PHE A 66 8.04 13.51 7.78
N GLU A 67 7.42 14.68 7.65
CA GLU A 67 7.88 15.86 8.39
C GLU A 67 7.75 15.62 9.91
N GLY A 68 8.85 15.82 10.64
CA GLY A 68 8.85 15.74 12.10
C GLY A 68 9.07 14.36 12.72
N ASN A 69 9.50 13.34 11.95
CA ASN A 69 9.78 11.98 12.46
C ASN A 69 8.59 11.34 13.23
N ASN A 70 7.37 11.65 12.80
CA ASN A 70 6.17 11.19 13.48
C ASN A 70 5.72 9.81 12.98
N SER A 71 4.95 9.14 13.83
CA SER A 71 4.21 7.94 13.45
C SER A 71 2.86 8.37 12.89
N GLU A 72 2.52 7.90 11.69
CA GLU A 72 1.26 8.18 11.01
C GLU A 72 0.38 6.93 11.01
N LYS A 73 -0.89 7.08 10.63
CA LYS A 73 -1.79 5.95 10.39
C LYS A 73 -1.75 5.53 8.93
N TYR A 74 -1.88 4.23 8.68
CA TYR A 74 -2.03 3.70 7.33
C TYR A 74 -3.18 2.71 7.22
N ASN A 75 -3.69 2.57 5.99
CA ASN A 75 -4.62 1.52 5.62
C ASN A 75 -4.23 0.88 4.28
N VAL A 76 -4.68 -0.35 4.08
CA VAL A 76 -4.64 -1.03 2.78
C VAL A 76 -6.08 -1.28 2.35
N ASP A 77 -6.47 -0.74 1.20
CA ASP A 77 -7.81 -0.85 0.64
C ASP A 77 -7.73 -0.97 -0.89
N ASN A 78 -8.29 -2.04 -1.43
CA ASN A 78 -8.26 -2.43 -2.84
C ASN A 78 -6.84 -2.41 -3.43
N GLY A 79 -5.88 -3.00 -2.71
CA GLY A 79 -4.47 -3.02 -3.10
C GLY A 79 -3.76 -1.66 -3.05
N ARG A 80 -4.37 -0.65 -2.42
CA ARG A 80 -3.80 0.69 -2.26
C ARG A 80 -3.37 0.90 -0.82
N LEU A 81 -2.13 1.30 -0.63
CA LEU A 81 -1.59 1.82 0.60
C LEU A 81 -1.94 3.31 0.73
N ILE A 82 -2.72 3.63 1.75
CA ILE A 82 -3.11 5.00 2.10
C ILE A 82 -2.41 5.36 3.40
N ILE A 83 -1.59 6.42 3.41
CA ILE A 83 -0.95 6.93 4.63
C ILE A 83 -1.48 8.32 4.93
N GLU A 84 -2.04 8.47 6.13
CA GLU A 84 -2.64 9.69 6.65
C GLU A 84 -1.58 10.61 7.27
N SER A 85 -0.59 11.02 6.48
CA SER A 85 0.37 12.04 6.91
C SER A 85 -0.11 13.44 6.51
N LYS A 86 0.63 14.49 6.92
CA LYS A 86 0.41 15.87 6.43
C LYS A 86 0.26 15.94 4.91
N GLU A 87 1.04 15.13 4.20
CA GLU A 87 0.88 14.88 2.78
C GLU A 87 0.28 13.50 2.58
N LYS A 88 -0.94 13.42 2.03
CA LYS A 88 -1.58 12.12 1.81
C LYS A 88 -0.74 11.31 0.80
N PHE A 89 -0.30 10.12 1.21
CA PHE A 89 0.25 9.14 0.29
C PHE A 89 -0.89 8.22 -0.12
N ASP A 90 -1.18 8.17 -1.41
CA ASP A 90 -2.16 7.26 -1.98
C ASP A 90 -1.48 6.47 -3.10
N LEU A 91 -0.97 5.30 -2.72
CA LEU A 91 -0.05 4.49 -3.50
C LEU A 91 -0.64 3.11 -3.75
N LYS A 92 -0.66 2.67 -5.01
CA LYS A 92 -0.93 1.27 -5.35
C LYS A 92 0.27 0.41 -4.99
N ILE A 93 0.04 -0.69 -4.28
CA ILE A 93 1.02 -1.77 -4.12
C ILE A 93 0.98 -2.57 -5.43
N SER A 94 1.85 -2.19 -6.38
CA SER A 94 1.83 -2.74 -7.74
C SER A 94 2.52 -4.11 -7.84
N ARG A 95 3.46 -4.39 -6.93
CA ARG A 95 4.13 -5.67 -6.76
C ARG A 95 4.58 -5.80 -5.31
N LEU A 96 4.41 -7.00 -4.74
CA LEU A 96 4.91 -7.36 -3.44
C LEU A 96 5.43 -8.80 -3.49
N GLU A 97 6.68 -8.97 -3.11
CA GLU A 97 7.35 -10.26 -2.95
C GLU A 97 7.91 -10.35 -1.52
N ASN A 98 8.58 -11.45 -1.20
CA ASN A 98 9.08 -11.70 0.16
C ASN A 98 9.97 -10.56 0.70
N ASP A 99 10.81 -9.99 -0.15
CA ASP A 99 11.81 -8.98 0.20
C ASP A 99 11.76 -7.72 -0.67
N THR A 100 10.86 -7.64 -1.67
CA THR A 100 10.72 -6.45 -2.52
C THR A 100 9.30 -5.94 -2.58
N MET A 101 9.14 -4.62 -2.64
CA MET A 101 7.85 -3.95 -2.77
C MET A 101 7.96 -2.80 -3.77
N HIS A 102 6.98 -2.68 -4.65
CA HIS A 102 6.90 -1.60 -5.63
C HIS A 102 5.61 -0.81 -5.45
N LEU A 103 5.74 0.47 -5.08
CA LEU A 103 4.63 1.37 -4.85
C LEU A 103 4.55 2.41 -5.97
N VAL A 104 3.35 2.63 -6.50
CA VAL A 104 3.10 3.62 -7.58
C VAL A 104 1.88 4.45 -7.22
N GLY A 105 1.98 5.78 -7.25
CA GLY A 105 0.81 6.61 -7.02
C GLY A 105 1.10 8.09 -6.97
N LYS A 106 0.25 8.82 -6.24
CA LYS A 106 0.34 10.29 -6.16
C LYS A 106 0.73 10.73 -4.77
N VAL A 107 1.66 11.68 -4.73
CA VAL A 107 1.99 12.46 -3.53
C VAL A 107 1.96 13.93 -3.96
N LYS A 108 1.03 14.71 -3.40
CA LYS A 108 0.67 16.04 -3.94
C LYS A 108 0.28 15.97 -5.43
N VAL A 109 0.98 16.75 -6.27
CA VAL A 109 0.82 16.83 -7.72
C VAL A 109 1.78 15.92 -8.48
N TYR A 110 2.66 15.21 -7.76
CA TYR A 110 3.71 14.38 -8.36
C TYR A 110 3.24 12.93 -8.50
N ASN A 111 3.56 12.33 -9.65
CA ASN A 111 3.50 10.88 -9.80
C ASN A 111 4.78 10.30 -9.22
N MET A 112 4.64 9.45 -8.20
CA MET A 112 5.75 8.85 -7.48
C MET A 112 5.78 7.35 -7.70
N GLU A 113 6.99 6.83 -7.91
CA GLU A 113 7.29 5.40 -7.85
C GLU A 113 8.34 5.17 -6.78
N TYR A 114 8.13 4.14 -5.94
CA TYR A 114 9.08 3.73 -4.91
C TYR A 114 9.39 2.26 -5.06
N PHE A 115 10.67 1.95 -5.10
CA PHE A 115 11.18 0.60 -5.09
C PHE A 115 11.82 0.35 -3.73
N LEU A 116 11.27 -0.62 -3.00
CA LEU A 116 11.65 -0.91 -1.63
C LEU A 116 12.18 -2.32 -1.48
N VAL A 117 13.11 -2.48 -0.55
CA VAL A 117 13.64 -3.78 -0.12
C VAL A 117 13.38 -3.96 1.38
N ARG A 118 13.02 -5.17 1.80
CA ARG A 118 12.82 -5.48 3.21
C ARG A 118 14.15 -5.44 3.94
N ARG A 119 14.20 -4.73 5.08
CA ARG A 119 15.35 -4.72 5.98
C ARG A 119 15.28 -5.99 6.84
N GLY A 120 16.33 -6.81 6.74
CA GLY A 120 16.48 -8.08 7.47
C GLY A 120 16.54 -7.93 8.98
#